data_AF-A0A843EB76-F1
#
_entry.id   AF-A0A843EB76-F1
#
_cell.length_a   1.000
_cell.length_b   1.000
_cell.length_c   1.000
_cell.angle_alpha   90.00
_cell.angle_beta   90.00
_cell.angle_gamma   90.00
#
_symmetry.space_group_name_H-M   'P 1'
#
loop_
_entity.id
_entity.type
_entity.pdbx_description
1 polymer ?
#
loop_
_entity_poly.entity_id
_entity_poly.type
_entity_poly.pdbx_seq_one_letter_code
_entity_poly.pdbx_strand_id
1 'polypeptide(L)' 'AYVEIHNKMELNHTYIVHSPIEEDYLITIDEMMKENVLGEFIVPMEVATIGKQVVRIRTNKKIEPYSIIRLNR' A
#
# COMPACT_ATOMS: atom_id res chain seq x y z
N ALA A 1 -6.78 1.26 0.63
CA ALA A 1 -6.68 0.00 -0.12
C ALA A 1 -6.05 -1.09 0.75
N TYR A 2 -6.33 -2.35 0.49
CA TYR A 2 -5.56 -3.47 1.06
C TYR A 2 -4.47 -3.86 0.07
N VAL A 3 -3.24 -3.98 0.54
CA VAL A 3 -2.07 -4.24 -0.30
C VAL A 3 -1.27 -5.39 0.28
N GLU A 4 -0.97 -6.38 -0.57
CA GLU A 4 -0.02 -7.44 -0.23
C GLU A 4 1.41 -6.94 -0.46
N ILE A 5 2.22 -6.99 0.59
CA ILE A 5 3.58 -6.46 0.58
C ILE A 5 4.59 -7.55 0.17
N HIS A 6 5.14 -7.40 -1.04
CA HIS A 6 6.19 -8.26 -1.57
C HIS A 6 7.60 -7.72 -1.33
N ASN A 7 7.74 -6.41 -1.12
CA ASN A 7 9.00 -5.70 -0.92
C ASN A 7 8.87 -4.73 0.27
N LYS A 8 9.72 -3.69 0.36
CA LYS A 8 9.59 -2.63 1.35
C LYS A 8 8.61 -1.55 0.88
N MET A 9 7.79 -1.05 1.80
CA MET A 9 6.90 0.09 1.61
C MET A 9 7.00 1.03 2.82
N GLU A 10 7.01 2.34 2.58
CA GLU A 10 7.27 3.39 3.57
C GLU A 10 6.18 4.47 3.49
N LEU A 11 5.81 5.00 4.65
CA LEU A 11 4.96 6.19 4.74
C LEU A 11 5.62 7.39 4.04
N ASN A 12 4.78 8.30 3.54
CA ASN A 12 5.17 9.56 2.90
C ASN A 12 6.07 9.39 1.67
N HIS A 13 6.21 8.17 1.15
CA HIS A 13 6.97 7.88 -0.06
C HIS A 13 6.02 7.82 -1.27
N THR A 14 6.54 8.20 -2.44
CA THR A 14 5.77 8.20 -3.70
C THR A 14 5.96 6.90 -4.47
N TYR A 15 4.86 6.28 -4.88
CA TYR A 15 4.84 5.02 -5.63
C TYR A 15 4.13 5.20 -6.97
N ILE A 16 4.52 4.39 -7.96
CA ILE A 16 3.79 4.23 -9.22
C ILE A 16 2.77 3.11 -9.03
N VAL A 17 1.54 3.36 -9.46
CA VAL A 17 0.47 2.37 -9.56
C VAL A 17 0.27 2.00 -11.01
N HIS A 18 0.44 0.72 -11.32
CA HIS A 18 0.04 0.14 -12.60
C HIS A 18 -1.39 -0.39 -12.48
N SER A 19 -2.35 0.38 -12.98
CA SER A 19 -3.77 0.04 -12.95
C SER A 19 -4.15 -0.82 -14.17
N PRO A 20 -5.04 -1.81 -14.01
CA PRO A 20 -5.57 -2.55 -15.16
C PRO A 20 -6.63 -1.76 -15.94
N ILE A 21 -7.12 -0.64 -15.42
CA ILE A 21 -8.28 0.11 -15.96
C ILE A 21 -7.89 1.54 -16.39
N GLU A 22 -6.90 2.13 -15.72
CA GLU A 22 -6.46 3.51 -15.94
C GLU A 22 -4.99 3.55 -16.33
N GLU A 23 -4.54 4.69 -16.88
CA GLU A 23 -3.12 4.93 -17.10
C GLU A 23 -2.33 4.92 -15.79
N ASP A 24 -1.03 4.64 -15.87
CA ASP A 24 -0.14 4.64 -14.71
C ASP A 24 -0.17 6.00 -13.98
N TYR A 25 -0.29 5.98 -12.65
CA TYR A 25 -0.31 7.19 -11.85
C TYR A 25 0.51 7.08 -10.56
N LEU A 26 0.89 8.25 -10.02
CA LEU A 26 1.60 8.35 -8.75
C LEU A 26 0.64 8.46 -7.57
N ILE A 27 1.01 7.78 -6.48
CA ILE A 27 0.37 7.87 -5.16
C ILE A 27 1.39 8.21 -4.09
N THR A 28 0.92 8.81 -3.00
CA THR A 28 1.66 8.91 -1.73
C THR A 28 0.86 8.16 -0.66
N ILE A 29 1.57 7.47 0.24
CA ILE A 29 0.97 6.74 1.35
C ILE A 29 0.94 7.65 2.58
N ASP A 30 -0.26 8.08 2.96
CA ASP A 30 -0.47 8.99 4.09
C ASP A 30 -0.57 8.21 5.41
N GLU A 31 -1.20 7.04 5.39
CA GLU A 31 -1.34 6.16 6.54
C GLU A 31 -1.13 4.70 6.12
N MET A 32 -0.52 3.92 7.00
CA MET A 32 -0.25 2.50 6.79
C MET A 32 -0.46 1.76 8.10
N MET A 33 -1.18 0.66 8.00
CA MET A 33 -1.78 -0.02 9.13
C MET A 33 -1.71 -1.52 8.94
N LYS A 34 -1.25 -2.24 9.97
CA LYS A 34 -1.31 -3.71 10.02
C LYS A 34 -2.59 -4.13 10.69
N GLU A 35 -3.39 -4.92 9.99
CA GLU A 35 -4.50 -5.65 10.59
C GLU A 35 -4.01 -6.97 11.20
N ASN A 36 -4.57 -7.34 12.34
CA ASN A 36 -4.37 -8.66 12.91
C ASN A 36 -5.25 -9.71 12.20
N VAL A 37 -5.10 -10.99 12.56
CA VAL A 37 -5.78 -12.14 11.95
C VAL A 37 -7.32 -12.03 12.00
N LEU A 38 -7.86 -11.20 12.88
CA LEU A 38 -9.30 -10.99 13.08
C LEU A 38 -9.80 -9.67 12.47
N GLY A 39 -8.93 -8.85 11.88
CA GLY A 39 -9.28 -7.51 11.38
C GLY A 39 -9.60 -6.47 12.47
N GLU A 40 -9.36 -6.80 13.74
CA GLU A 40 -9.82 -6.06 14.92
C GLU A 40 -8.80 -5.05 15.45
N PHE A 41 -7.50 -5.37 15.36
CA PHE A 41 -6.45 -4.50 15.86
C PHE A 41 -5.66 -3.91 14.73
N ILE A 42 -5.62 -2.57 14.71
CA ILE A 42 -4.96 -1.79 13.68
C ILE A 42 -3.72 -1.13 14.29
N VAL A 43 -2.54 -1.70 14.01
CA VAL A 43 -1.26 -1.13 14.48
C VAL A 43 -0.75 -0.17 13.40
N PRO A 44 -0.58 1.14 13.70
CA PRO A 44 0.05 2.08 12.78
C PRO A 44 1.49 1.63 12.47
N MET A 45 1.91 1.78 11.22
CA MET A 45 3.26 1.41 10.77
C MET A 45 3.87 2.54 9.94
N GLU A 46 5.14 2.84 10.19
CA GLU A 46 5.92 3.73 9.32
C GLU A 46 6.55 2.99 8.13
N VAL A 47 6.88 1.71 8.34
CA VAL A 47 7.54 0.87 7.35
C VAL A 47 6.94 -0.53 7.37
N ALA A 48 6.50 -1.03 6.21
CA ALA A 48 6.16 -2.44 6.01
C ALA A 48 7.31 -3.15 5.28
N THR A 49 7.77 -4.27 5.83
CA THR A 49 8.86 -5.09 5.28
C THR A 49 8.38 -6.51 4.95
N ILE A 50 9.19 -7.22 4.16
CA ILE A 50 8.87 -8.50 3.50
C ILE A 50 8.33 -9.54 4.49
N GLY A 51 7.23 -10.20 4.09
CA GLY A 51 6.66 -11.34 4.80
C GLY A 51 5.29 -11.82 4.28
N LYS A 52 4.85 -11.43 3.07
CA LYS A 52 3.45 -11.59 2.60
C LYS A 52 2.45 -11.06 3.61
N GLN A 53 2.70 -9.85 4.10
CA GLN A 53 1.78 -9.17 4.99
C GLN A 53 0.78 -8.37 4.15
N VAL A 54 -0.50 -8.53 4.46
CA VAL A 54 -1.54 -7.62 3.96
C VAL A 54 -1.58 -6.41 4.90
N VAL A 55 -1.44 -5.21 4.33
CA VAL A 55 -1.58 -3.95 5.07
C VAL A 55 -2.72 -3.14 4.49
N ARG A 56 -3.37 -2.36 5.35
CA ARG A 56 -4.30 -1.34 4.95
C ARG A 56 -3.53 -0.03 4.80
N ILE A 57 -3.66 0.60 3.62
CA ILE A 57 -3.08 1.91 3.35
C ILE A 57 -4.17 2.95 3.04
N ARG A 58 -3.92 4.19 3.46
CA ARG A 58 -4.60 5.39 2.97
C ARG A 58 -3.65 6.12 2.04
N THR A 59 -4.17 6.54 0.90
CA THR A 59 -3.40 7.18 -0.15
C THR A 59 -4.15 8.40 -0.66
N ASN A 60 -3.40 9.37 -1.19
CA ASN A 60 -3.95 10.60 -1.75
C ASN A 60 -4.86 10.38 -2.98
N LYS A 61 -4.80 9.20 -3.61
CA LYS A 61 -5.69 8.78 -4.70
C LYS A 61 -6.27 7.40 -4.43
N LYS A 62 -7.45 7.14 -5.00
CA LYS A 62 -8.07 5.81 -5.00
C LYS A 62 -7.19 4.84 -5.81
N ILE A 63 -7.07 3.61 -5.33
CA ILE A 63 -6.37 2.53 -6.02
C ILE A 63 -7.41 1.49 -6.44
N GLU A 64 -7.41 1.16 -7.72
CA GLU A 64 -8.32 0.14 -8.25
C GLU A 64 -7.86 -1.27 -7.85
N PRO A 65 -8.79 -2.23 -7.68
CA PRO A 65 -8.45 -3.61 -7.38
C PRO A 65 -7.48 -4.19 -8.41
N TYR A 66 -6.62 -5.11 -7.96
CA TYR A 66 -5.61 -5.77 -8.79
C TYR A 66 -4.51 -4.85 -9.39
N SER A 67 -4.46 -3.58 -9.00
CA SER A 67 -3.35 -2.70 -9.38
C SER A 67 -2.03 -3.13 -8.72
N ILE A 68 -0.91 -2.95 -9.44
CA ILE A 68 0.43 -3.27 -8.94
C ILE A 68 1.12 -1.98 -8.50
N ILE A 69 1.55 -1.91 -7.25
CA ILE A 69 2.25 -0.75 -6.69
C ILE A 69 3.76 -1.00 -6.72
N ARG A 70 4.53 -0.08 -7.29
CA ARG A 70 5.99 -0.15 -7.38
C ARG A 70 6.65 1.13 -6.89
N LEU A 71 7.86 0.98 -6.36
CA LEU A 71 8.69 2.12 -5.95
C LEU A 71 9.00 2.98 -7.18
N ASN A 72 8.70 4.27 -7.10
CA ASN A 72 9.13 5.24 -8.11
C ASN A 72 10.62 5.55 -7.84
N ARG A 73 11.52 5.12 -8.73
CA ARG A 73 12.97 5.34 -8.58
C ARG A 73 13.42 6.60 -9.30
#